data_AF-A0A380TAA3-F1
#
_entry.id   AF-A0A380TAA3-F1
#
_cell.length_a   1.000
_cell.length_b   1.000
_cell.length_c   1.000
_cell.angle_alpha   90.00
_cell.angle_beta   90.00
_cell.angle_gamma   90.00
#
_symmetry.space_group_name_H-M   'P 1'
#
loop_
_entity.id
_entity.type
_entity.pdbx_description
1 polymer ?
#
loop_
_entity_poly.entity_id
_entity_poly.type
_entity_poly.pdbx_seq_one_letter_code
_entity_poly.pdbx_strand_id
1 'polypeptide(L)'
;MNDEARLRRIAASANVTVEEVRAVEERLRAIPMEEFLTNIGFAPEEIVYDPVGHVWIVPDRQYKGPHRAILVIREDKRFICVEVKPEHLS
;
A
#
# COMPACT_ATOMS: atom_id res chain seq x y z
N MET A 1 12.90 -10.69 -2.48
CA MET A 1 13.18 -10.55 -1.04
C MET A 1 12.42 -11.65 -0.32
N ASN A 2 13.09 -12.51 0.45
CA ASN A 2 12.41 -13.54 1.24
C ASN A 2 11.47 -12.85 2.25
N ASP A 3 10.20 -13.27 2.32
CA ASP A 3 9.20 -12.68 3.21
C ASP A 3 9.66 -12.68 4.67
N GLU A 4 10.44 -13.67 5.08
CA GLU A 4 11.00 -13.72 6.43
C GLU A 4 12.06 -12.64 6.69
N ALA A 5 12.91 -12.34 5.70
CA ALA A 5 13.88 -11.26 5.81
C ALA A 5 13.22 -9.88 5.87
N ARG A 6 12.07 -9.71 5.19
CA ARG A 6 11.24 -8.51 5.30
C ARG A 6 10.67 -8.36 6.71
N LEU A 7 10.04 -9.42 7.22
CA LEU A 7 9.44 -9.42 8.56
C LEU A 7 10.47 -9.13 9.65
N ARG A 8 11.65 -9.76 9.60
CA ARG A 8 12.75 -9.50 10.55
C ARG A 8 13.21 -8.04 10.53
N ARG A 9 13.24 -7.41 9.35
CA ARG A 9 13.62 -5.99 9.23
C ARG A 9 12.59 -5.07 9.87
N ILE A 10 11.30 -5.33 9.64
CA ILE A 10 10.21 -4.56 10.25
C ILE A 10 10.25 -4.72 11.77
N ALA A 11 10.32 -5.97 12.24
CA ALA A 11 10.41 -6.31 13.65
C ALA A 11 11.57 -5.57 14.35
N ALA A 12 12.76 -5.61 13.75
CA ALA A 12 13.93 -4.87 14.26
C ALA A 12 13.71 -3.35 14.27
N SER A 13 13.13 -2.77 13.20
CA SER A 13 12.91 -1.32 13.10
C SER A 13 11.86 -0.79 14.06
N ALA A 14 10.87 -1.61 14.39
CA ALA A 14 9.77 -1.26 15.29
C ALA A 14 10.00 -1.75 16.74
N ASN A 15 11.13 -2.40 17.02
CA ASN A 15 11.46 -3.01 18.31
C ASN A 15 10.37 -3.97 18.83
N VAL A 16 9.89 -4.86 17.95
CA VAL A 16 8.88 -5.89 18.23
C VAL A 16 9.35 -7.25 17.71
N THR A 17 8.63 -8.32 18.03
CA THR A 17 8.88 -9.66 17.52
C THR A 17 8.35 -9.86 16.09
N VAL A 18 8.86 -10.88 15.38
CA VAL A 18 8.35 -11.25 14.04
C VAL A 18 6.91 -11.74 14.13
N GLU A 19 6.55 -12.42 15.20
CA GLU A 19 5.21 -12.93 15.49
C GLU A 19 4.21 -11.79 15.64
N GLU A 20 4.57 -10.71 16.34
CA GLU A 20 3.73 -9.52 16.46
C GLU A 20 3.50 -8.85 15.09
N VAL A 21 4.55 -8.74 14.26
CA VAL A 21 4.41 -8.20 12.89
C VAL A 21 3.46 -9.07 12.07
N ARG A 22 3.58 -10.40 12.14
CA ARG A 22 2.68 -11.33 11.44
C ARG A 22 1.22 -11.17 11.89
N ALA A 23 0.99 -11.10 13.20
CA ALA A 23 -0.35 -10.92 13.75
C ALA A 23 -0.97 -9.59 13.30
N VAL A 24 -0.18 -8.52 13.23
CA VAL A 24 -0.64 -7.23 12.67
C VAL A 24 -0.97 -7.36 11.18
N GLU A 25 -0.11 -7.99 10.38
CA GLU A 25 -0.38 -8.20 8.95
C GLU A 25 -1.65 -9.03 8.70
N GLU A 26 -1.87 -10.09 9.47
CA GLU A 26 -3.08 -10.90 9.38
C GLU A 26 -4.33 -10.08 9.69
N ARG A 27 -4.28 -9.25 10.75
CA ARG A 27 -5.38 -8.35 11.09
C ARG A 27 -5.64 -7.32 9.99
N LEU A 28 -4.59 -6.74 9.40
CA LEU A 28 -4.73 -5.79 8.29
C LEU A 28 -5.32 -6.45 7.03
N ARG A 29 -4.95 -7.71 6.74
CA ARG A 29 -5.52 -8.48 5.62
C ARG A 29 -7.00 -8.78 5.83
N ALA A 30 -7.44 -8.96 7.07
CA ALA A 30 -8.85 -9.21 7.38
C ALA A 30 -9.76 -7.98 7.20
N ILE A 31 -9.19 -6.77 7.14
CA ILE A 31 -9.97 -5.54 6.93
C ILE A 31 -10.41 -5.45 5.46
N PRO A 32 -11.72 -5.27 5.17
CA PRO A 32 -12.21 -5.00 3.83
C PRO A 32 -11.48 -3.82 3.19
N MET A 33 -11.23 -3.87 1.88
CA MET A 33 -10.35 -2.87 1.27
C MET A 33 -10.90 -1.44 1.37
N GLU A 34 -12.20 -1.25 1.17
CA GLU A 34 -12.84 0.06 1.28
C GLU A 34 -12.67 0.67 2.69
N GLU A 35 -12.85 -0.16 3.72
CA GLU A 35 -12.64 0.23 5.11
C GLU A 35 -11.15 0.54 5.37
N PHE A 36 -10.25 -0.31 4.89
CA PHE A 36 -8.81 -0.08 5.04
C PHE A 36 -8.36 1.25 4.42
N LEU A 37 -8.77 1.53 3.17
CA LEU A 37 -8.39 2.75 2.46
C LEU A 37 -8.98 4.02 3.11
N THR A 38 -10.21 3.93 3.60
CA THR A 38 -10.84 5.02 4.35
C THR A 38 -10.11 5.27 5.68
N ASN A 39 -9.76 4.21 6.42
CA ASN A 39 -9.06 4.32 7.71
C ASN A 39 -7.65 4.90 7.59
N ILE A 40 -6.97 4.71 6.46
CA ILE A 40 -5.67 5.35 6.19
C ILE A 40 -5.80 6.76 5.57
N GLY A 41 -7.03 7.26 5.42
CA GLY A 41 -7.31 8.68 5.15
C GLY A 41 -7.50 9.04 3.66
N PHE A 42 -7.80 8.07 2.79
CA PHE A 42 -8.22 8.37 1.42
C PHE A 42 -9.73 8.61 1.38
N ALA A 43 -10.13 9.68 0.71
CA ALA A 43 -11.54 9.94 0.42
C ALA A 43 -12.00 9.01 -0.72
N PRO A 44 -13.29 8.60 -0.77
CA PRO A 44 -13.80 7.72 -1.80
C PRO A 44 -13.51 8.20 -3.24
N GLU A 45 -13.53 9.50 -3.49
CA GLU A 45 -13.23 10.12 -4.79
C GLU A 45 -11.76 10.03 -5.21
N GLU A 46 -10.85 9.72 -4.28
CA GLU A 46 -9.42 9.50 -4.56
C GLU A 46 -9.09 8.03 -4.85
N ILE A 47 -10.05 7.12 -4.68
CA ILE A 47 -9.86 5.68 -4.78
C ILE A 47 -10.39 5.20 -6.14
N VAL A 48 -9.50 4.64 -6.95
CA VAL A 48 -9.86 3.98 -8.21
C VAL A 48 -9.60 2.49 -8.10
N TYR A 49 -10.59 1.66 -8.39
CA TYR A 49 -10.40 0.21 -8.49
C TYR A 49 -10.19 -0.19 -9.95
N ASP A 50 -9.08 -0.88 -10.24
CA ASP A 50 -8.83 -1.53 -11.53
C ASP A 50 -9.21 -3.02 -11.44
N PRO A 51 -10.31 -3.44 -12.09
CA PRO A 51 -10.76 -4.82 -12.05
C PRO A 51 -9.85 -5.78 -12.83
N VAL A 52 -9.05 -5.30 -13.78
CA VAL A 52 -8.17 -6.15 -14.58
C VAL A 52 -6.96 -6.56 -13.76
N GLY A 53 -6.31 -5.59 -13.10
CA GLY A 53 -5.19 -5.85 -12.19
C GLY A 53 -5.60 -6.37 -10.82
N HIS A 54 -6.89 -6.25 -10.45
CA HIS A 54 -7.41 -6.50 -9.11
C HIS A 54 -6.66 -5.67 -8.05
N VAL A 55 -6.57 -4.36 -8.31
CA VAL A 55 -5.80 -3.39 -7.52
C VAL A 55 -6.58 -2.10 -7.29
N TRP A 56 -6.23 -1.42 -6.19
CA TRP A 56 -6.71 -0.09 -5.86
C TRP A 56 -5.59 0.91 -6.12
N ILE A 57 -5.95 2.03 -6.73
CA ILE A 57 -5.04 3.08 -7.15
C ILE A 57 -5.44 4.35 -6.40
N VAL A 58 -4.49 4.94 -5.68
CA VAL A 58 -4.67 6.17 -4.89
C VAL A 58 -3.47 7.10 -5.10
N PRO A 59 -3.59 8.42 -4.88
CA PRO A 59 -2.45 9.32 -4.97
C PRO A 59 -1.41 9.03 -3.87
N ASP A 60 -0.12 9.03 -4.22
CA ASP A 60 0.95 9.01 -3.22
C ASP A 60 1.20 10.42 -2.69
N ARG A 61 0.62 10.72 -1.51
CA ARG A 61 0.76 12.02 -0.83
C ARG A 61 2.17 12.26 -0.24
N GLN A 62 2.98 11.22 -0.10
CA GLN A 62 4.33 11.32 0.48
C GLN A 62 5.41 11.48 -0.58
N TYR A 63 5.09 11.20 -1.85
CA TYR A 63 6.02 11.35 -2.96
C TYR A 63 6.59 12.78 -3.07
N LYS A 64 7.91 12.88 -3.20
CA LYS A 64 8.67 14.15 -3.24
C LYS A 64 9.35 14.41 -4.58
N GLY A 65 9.06 13.61 -5.60
CA GLY A 65 9.65 13.78 -6.93
C GLY A 65 9.03 14.93 -7.73
N PRO A 66 9.56 15.19 -8.93
CA PRO A 66 9.15 16.32 -9.76
C PRO A 66 7.76 16.17 -10.38
N HIS A 67 7.23 14.94 -10.41
CA HIS A 67 5.94 14.61 -10.99
C HIS A 67 4.96 14.06 -9.94
N ARG A 68 3.77 13.65 -10.39
CA ARG A 68 2.79 12.98 -9.53
C ARG A 68 3.17 11.50 -9.39
N ALA A 69 2.80 10.90 -8.27
CA ALA A 69 2.91 9.45 -8.10
C ALA A 69 1.59 8.88 -7.57
N ILE A 70 1.39 7.61 -7.84
CA ILE A 70 0.27 6.81 -7.36
C ILE A 70 0.79 5.64 -6.55
N LEU A 71 -0.01 5.19 -5.60
CA LEU A 71 0.15 3.88 -4.96
C LEU A 71 -0.77 2.90 -5.66
N VAL A 72 -0.21 1.75 -6.07
CA VAL A 72 -0.97 0.60 -6.55
C VAL A 72 -1.00 -0.42 -5.43
N ILE A 73 -2.18 -0.65 -4.86
CA ILE A 73 -2.41 -1.43 -3.65
C ILE A 73 -3.15 -2.71 -4.03
N ARG A 74 -2.59 -3.86 -3.65
CA ARG A 74 -3.20 -5.18 -3.83
C ARG A 74 -4.16 -5.49 -2.69
N GLU A 75 -5.05 -6.46 -2.90
CA GLU A 75 -6.02 -6.92 -1.90
C GLU A 75 -5.38 -7.28 -0.54
N ASP A 76 -4.20 -7.90 -0.58
CA ASP A 76 -3.40 -8.29 0.59
C ASP A 76 -2.65 -7.13 1.28
N LYS A 77 -2.99 -5.89 0.91
CA LYS A 77 -2.45 -4.61 1.39
C LYS A 77 -1.00 -4.36 1.04
N ARG A 78 -0.36 -5.19 0.21
CA ARG A 78 0.94 -4.85 -0.38
C ARG A 78 0.76 -3.78 -1.43
N PHE A 79 1.71 -2.85 -1.51
CA PHE A 79 1.65 -1.75 -2.46
C PHE A 79 3.00 -1.45 -3.08
N ILE A 80 2.94 -0.79 -4.22
CA ILE A 80 4.09 -0.17 -4.88
C ILE A 80 3.78 1.29 -5.17
N CYS A 81 4.80 2.14 -5.11
CA CYS A 81 4.73 3.51 -5.59
C CYS A 81 5.14 3.54 -7.06
N VAL A 82 4.36 4.22 -7.89
CA VAL A 82 4.63 4.41 -9.31
C VAL A 82 4.61 5.90 -9.62
N GLU A 83 5.74 6.41 -10.10
CA GLU A 83 5.81 7.77 -10.64
C GLU A 83 5.07 7.83 -11.98
N VAL A 84 4.14 8.79 -12.09
CA VAL A 84 3.39 9.06 -13.31
C VAL A 84 4.11 10.13 -14.09
N LYS A 85 4.83 9.70 -15.12
CA LYS A 85 5.53 10.62 -16.02
C LYS A 85 4.54 11.36 -16.95
N PRO A 86 4.83 12.61 -17.34
CA PRO A 86 3.94 13.41 -18.18
C PRO A 86 3.55 12.73 -19.50
N GLU A 87 4.45 11.96 -20.10
CA GLU A 87 4.20 11.20 -21.34
C GLU A 87 3.11 10.14 -21.23
N HIS A 88 2.65 9.80 -20.02
CA HIS A 88 1.57 8.84 -19.77
C HIS A 88 0.19 9.51 -19.61
N LEU A 89 0.11 10.85 -19.69
CA LEU A 89 -1.13 11.62 -19.48
C LEU A 89 -1.74 12.16 -20.79
N SER A 90 -1.22 11.72 -21.94
CA SER A 90 -1.65 12.13 -23.29
C SER A 90 -2.93 11.44 -23.77
#